data_AF-A0A944FID0-F1
#
_entry.id   AF-A0A944FID0-F1
#
_cell.length_a   1.000
_cell.length_b   1.000
_cell.length_c   1.000
_cell.angle_alpha   90.00
_cell.angle_beta   90.00
_cell.angle_gamma   90.00
#
_symmetry.space_group_name_H-M   'P 1'
#
loop_
_entity.id
_entity.type
_entity.pdbx_description
1 polymer ?
#
loop_
_entity_poly.entity_id
_entity_poly.type
_entity_poly.pdbx_seq_one_letter_code
_entity_poly.pdbx_strand_id
1 'polypeptide(L)'
;MDSDGMSTIVGAVCTLLGVAVGALGALAAARVQLRGAIAQADAVLAQADMTYRAALDQTHAAQRAAHEQWRREIRRDAYAAFVTALDEVKELVARPELLDADALSAASRAVTAAFAVVELEGPASLTALAQTAQRRCLVADEQARRLAPRATAMRVLSTATGAATDQADSGSPSALARAAHRALTQLREAAFRHDTGRADRSAYESARHRAAEALDACALFTAEQRHALLGDPSWEAALRMGSEHAEALRQFDAARGDFVSTARELLDTATDTGRR
;
A
#
# COMPACT_ATOMS: atom_id res chain seq x y z
N MET A 1 47.38 90.90 -72.32
CA MET A 1 48.31 89.78 -72.48
C MET A 1 48.88 89.48 -71.10
N ASP A 2 48.08 89.05 -70.12
CA ASP A 2 47.32 87.79 -70.03
C ASP A 2 48.23 86.56 -70.09
N SER A 3 48.61 86.07 -68.91
CA SER A 3 48.99 84.67 -68.69
C SER A 3 48.70 84.31 -67.22
N ASP A 4 47.80 83.36 -67.06
CA ASP A 4 47.92 82.27 -66.08
C ASP A 4 47.29 82.44 -64.70
N GLY A 5 45.97 82.66 -64.74
CA GLY A 5 45.02 82.04 -63.80
C GLY A 5 44.93 80.50 -63.93
N MET A 6 46.03 79.82 -64.25
CA MET A 6 46.07 78.37 -64.52
C MET A 6 46.53 77.53 -63.33
N SER A 7 47.15 78.13 -62.29
CA SER A 7 47.57 77.42 -61.08
C SER A 7 46.44 77.24 -60.04
N THR A 8 45.43 78.12 -60.04
CA THR A 8 44.27 78.05 -59.13
C THR A 8 43.27 76.97 -59.55
N ILE A 9 43.20 76.65 -60.84
CA ILE A 9 42.25 75.68 -61.40
C ILE A 9 42.70 74.23 -61.09
N VAL A 10 44.00 73.96 -61.03
CA VAL A 10 44.52 72.61 -60.73
C VAL A 10 44.30 72.23 -59.25
N GLY A 11 44.46 73.18 -58.32
CA GLY A 11 44.21 72.95 -56.89
C GLY A 11 42.73 72.72 -56.53
N ALA A 12 41.81 73.40 -57.23
CA ALA A 12 40.37 73.21 -57.07
C ALA A 12 39.87 71.87 -57.63
N VAL A 13 40.48 71.39 -58.73
CA VAL A 13 40.13 70.09 -59.34
C VAL A 13 40.64 68.93 -58.49
N CYS A 14 41.84 69.01 -57.90
CA CYS A 14 42.35 67.97 -57.01
C CYS A 14 41.59 67.86 -55.67
N THR A 15 41.08 68.98 -55.14
CA THR A 15 40.26 68.97 -53.92
C THR A 15 38.83 68.49 -54.17
N LEU A 16 38.22 68.83 -55.32
CA LEU A 16 36.91 68.29 -55.73
C LEU A 16 36.96 66.79 -56.06
N LEU A 17 38.04 66.29 -56.69
CA LEU A 17 38.23 64.85 -56.91
C LEU A 17 38.42 64.10 -55.58
N GLY A 18 39.17 64.67 -54.64
CA GLY A 18 39.36 64.09 -53.31
C GLY A 18 38.07 63.97 -52.49
N VAL A 19 37.20 64.98 -52.55
CA VAL A 19 35.89 64.98 -51.87
C VAL A 19 34.91 64.01 -52.54
N ALA A 20 34.91 63.91 -53.88
CA ALA A 20 34.06 62.96 -54.61
C ALA A 20 34.46 61.49 -54.39
N VAL A 21 35.77 61.20 -54.39
CA VAL A 21 36.30 59.87 -54.07
C VAL A 21 36.10 59.54 -52.58
N GLY A 22 36.24 60.52 -51.69
CA GLY A 22 35.92 60.39 -50.27
C GLY A 22 34.44 60.13 -49.99
N ALA A 23 33.53 60.76 -50.71
CA ALA A 23 32.08 60.54 -50.59
C ALA A 23 31.64 59.16 -51.13
N LEU A 24 32.24 58.70 -52.23
CA LEU A 24 32.04 57.33 -52.74
C LEU A 24 32.63 56.28 -51.80
N GLY A 25 33.79 56.54 -51.22
CA GLY A 25 34.40 55.71 -50.19
C GLY A 25 33.55 55.65 -48.91
N ALA A 26 32.97 56.78 -48.48
CA ALA A 26 32.06 56.85 -47.34
C ALA A 26 30.73 56.13 -47.60
N LEU A 27 30.17 56.22 -48.81
CA LEU A 27 28.97 55.47 -49.21
C LEU A 27 29.22 53.97 -49.33
N ALA A 28 30.39 53.56 -49.84
CA ALA A 28 30.81 52.17 -49.88
C ALA A 28 31.02 51.62 -48.46
N ALA A 29 31.69 52.38 -47.59
CA ALA A 29 31.87 52.03 -46.18
C ALA A 29 30.53 51.96 -45.42
N ALA A 30 29.61 52.89 -45.68
CA ALA A 30 28.26 52.88 -45.10
C ALA A 30 27.45 51.66 -45.57
N ARG A 31 27.56 51.25 -46.85
CA ARG A 31 26.92 50.02 -47.34
C ARG A 31 27.51 48.75 -46.74
N VAL A 32 28.83 48.71 -46.52
CA VAL A 32 29.50 47.59 -45.86
C VAL A 32 29.12 47.54 -44.37
N GLN A 33 29.04 48.68 -43.69
CA GLN A 33 28.53 48.78 -42.31
C GLN A 33 27.06 48.37 -42.20
N LEU A 34 26.20 48.76 -43.14
CA LEU A 34 24.79 48.37 -43.14
C LEU A 34 24.63 46.86 -43.36
N ARG A 35 25.40 46.27 -44.26
CA ARG A 35 25.42 44.81 -44.46
C ARG A 35 25.97 44.07 -43.25
N GLY A 36 27.00 44.61 -42.60
CA GLY A 36 27.52 44.08 -41.34
C GLY A 36 26.48 44.15 -40.20
N ALA A 37 25.76 45.27 -40.09
CA ALA A 37 24.70 45.46 -39.10
C ALA A 37 23.51 44.52 -39.33
N ILE A 38 23.11 44.28 -40.58
CA ILE A 38 22.06 43.31 -40.93
C ILE A 38 22.52 41.89 -40.60
N ALA A 39 23.73 41.49 -40.99
CA ALA A 39 24.27 40.17 -40.68
C ALA A 39 24.41 39.93 -39.17
N GLN A 40 24.76 40.97 -38.40
CA GLN A 40 24.80 40.91 -36.93
C GLN A 40 23.40 40.81 -36.32
N ALA A 41 22.41 41.51 -36.88
CA ALA A 41 21.02 41.39 -36.44
C ALA A 41 20.47 39.98 -36.71
N ASP A 42 20.73 39.40 -37.88
CA ASP A 42 20.33 38.02 -38.22
C ASP A 42 21.02 37.00 -37.29
N ALA A 43 22.29 37.19 -36.96
CA ALA A 43 23.01 36.35 -36.01
C ALA A 43 22.44 36.44 -34.59
N VAL A 44 22.04 37.64 -34.15
CA VAL A 44 21.39 37.84 -32.84
C VAL A 44 20.01 37.20 -32.80
N LEU A 45 19.21 37.30 -33.87
CA LEU A 45 17.91 36.64 -33.97
C LEU A 45 18.06 35.12 -33.97
N ALA A 46 19.02 34.57 -34.72
CA ALA A 46 19.31 33.15 -34.72
C ALA A 46 19.77 32.66 -33.33
N GLN A 47 20.59 33.44 -32.62
CA GLN A 47 20.99 33.12 -31.25
C GLN A 47 19.82 33.20 -30.26
N ALA A 48 18.93 34.17 -30.40
CA ALA A 48 17.72 34.29 -29.59
C ALA A 48 16.78 33.11 -29.81
N ASP A 49 16.54 32.69 -31.06
CA ASP A 49 15.74 31.52 -31.40
C ASP A 49 16.33 30.22 -30.84
N MET A 50 17.65 30.04 -30.94
CA MET A 50 18.33 28.89 -30.33
C MET A 50 18.21 28.89 -28.81
N THR A 51 18.38 30.05 -28.17
CA THR A 51 18.25 30.20 -26.72
C THR A 51 16.82 29.93 -26.26
N TYR A 52 15.83 30.41 -27.01
CA TYR A 52 14.42 30.17 -26.72
C TYR A 52 14.06 28.67 -26.82
N ARG A 53 14.52 27.99 -27.88
CA ARG A 53 14.31 26.53 -28.03
C ARG A 53 15.01 25.76 -26.90
N ALA A 54 16.25 26.10 -26.58
CA ALA A 54 16.97 25.47 -25.47
C ALA A 54 16.25 25.68 -24.12
N ALA A 55 15.70 26.87 -23.88
CA ALA A 55 14.90 27.15 -22.68
C ALA A 55 13.59 26.34 -22.65
N LEU A 56 12.92 26.18 -23.79
CA LEU A 56 11.73 25.31 -23.89
C LEU A 56 12.08 23.84 -23.65
N ASP A 57 13.16 23.33 -24.24
CA ASP A 57 13.59 21.95 -24.03
C ASP A 57 13.97 21.70 -22.56
N GLN A 58 14.64 22.66 -21.94
CA GLN A 58 14.97 22.62 -20.52
C GLN A 58 13.72 22.64 -19.63
N THR A 59 12.72 23.47 -19.94
CA THR A 59 11.47 23.49 -19.15
C THR A 59 10.67 22.21 -19.34
N HIS A 60 10.58 21.65 -20.54
CA HIS A 60 9.96 20.35 -20.80
C HIS A 60 10.68 19.19 -20.10
N ALA A 61 12.02 19.22 -20.05
CA ALA A 61 12.80 18.24 -19.30
C ALA A 61 12.54 18.35 -17.79
N ALA A 62 12.54 19.58 -17.25
CA ALA A 62 12.26 19.82 -15.83
C ALA A 62 10.85 19.41 -15.43
N GLN A 63 9.83 19.70 -16.26
CA GLN A 63 8.44 19.29 -16.01
C GLN A 63 8.30 17.76 -16.00
N ARG A 64 8.94 17.05 -16.94
CA ARG A 64 8.93 15.58 -16.96
C ARG A 64 9.59 15.00 -15.71
N ALA A 65 10.75 15.51 -15.31
CA ALA A 65 11.45 15.07 -14.11
C ALA A 65 10.60 15.30 -12.84
N ALA A 66 9.97 16.47 -12.71
CA ALA A 66 9.08 16.79 -11.60
C ALA A 66 7.85 15.86 -11.57
N HIS A 67 7.22 15.61 -12.71
CA HIS A 67 6.08 14.70 -12.81
C HIS A 67 6.46 13.25 -12.46
N GLU A 68 7.65 12.79 -12.87
CA GLU A 68 8.17 11.47 -12.50
C GLU A 68 8.52 11.35 -11.02
N GLN A 69 9.03 12.41 -10.40
CA GLN A 69 9.26 12.45 -8.96
C GLN A 69 7.93 12.38 -8.20
N TRP A 70 6.94 13.18 -8.59
CA TRP A 70 5.61 13.19 -7.97
C TRP A 70 4.93 11.81 -8.04
N ARG A 71 4.98 11.13 -9.20
CA ARG A 71 4.48 9.75 -9.33
C ARG A 71 5.24 8.73 -8.49
N ARG A 72 6.52 8.97 -8.19
CA ARG A 72 7.31 8.10 -7.29
C ARG A 72 6.85 8.27 -5.83
N GLU A 73 6.62 9.50 -5.40
CA GLU A 73 6.12 9.82 -4.06
C GLU A 73 4.73 9.21 -3.84
N ILE A 74 3.79 9.42 -4.76
CA ILE A 74 2.44 8.82 -4.68
C ILE A 74 2.50 7.30 -4.57
N ARG A 75 3.30 6.63 -5.41
CA ARG A 75 3.43 5.17 -5.36
C ARG A 75 3.99 4.69 -4.03
N ARG A 76 5.02 5.36 -3.51
CA ARG A 76 5.62 5.03 -2.21
C ARG A 76 4.59 5.15 -1.09
N ASP A 77 3.80 6.23 -1.08
CA ASP A 77 2.77 6.46 -0.08
C ASP A 77 1.64 5.44 -0.18
N ALA A 78 1.21 5.09 -1.40
CA ALA A 78 0.21 4.06 -1.64
C ALA A 78 0.67 2.68 -1.15
N TYR A 79 1.93 2.30 -1.43
CA TYR A 79 2.48 1.01 -1.00
C TYR A 79 2.65 0.97 0.52
N ALA A 80 3.09 2.07 1.14
CA ALA A 80 3.19 2.17 2.59
C ALA A 80 1.81 2.04 3.26
N ALA A 81 0.81 2.78 2.78
CA ALA A 81 -0.56 2.71 3.30
C ALA A 81 -1.16 1.31 3.17
N PHE A 82 -0.91 0.62 2.05
CA PHE A 82 -1.36 -0.76 1.86
C PHE A 82 -0.72 -1.73 2.84
N VAL A 83 0.60 -1.64 3.05
CA VAL A 83 1.32 -2.49 4.02
C VAL A 83 0.83 -2.23 5.45
N THR A 84 0.64 -0.97 5.84
CA THR A 84 0.10 -0.61 7.15
C THR A 84 -1.28 -1.22 7.36
N ALA A 85 -2.18 -1.11 6.39
CA ALA A 85 -3.52 -1.69 6.50
C ALA A 85 -3.48 -3.23 6.61
N LEU A 86 -2.57 -3.90 5.90
CA LEU A 86 -2.37 -5.35 6.05
C LEU A 86 -1.87 -5.69 7.46
N ASP A 87 -0.92 -4.92 8.00
CA ASP A 87 -0.38 -5.14 9.34
C ASP A 87 -1.44 -4.97 10.43
N GLU A 88 -2.32 -3.97 10.31
CA GLU A 88 -3.46 -3.79 11.21
C GLU A 88 -4.39 -5.02 11.23
N VAL A 89 -4.75 -5.56 10.06
CA VAL A 89 -5.55 -6.79 9.99
C VAL A 89 -4.78 -7.95 10.63
N LYS A 90 -3.49 -8.11 10.29
CA LYS A 90 -2.65 -9.20 10.82
C LYS A 90 -2.64 -9.22 12.35
N GLU A 91 -2.46 -8.06 12.99
CA GLU A 91 -2.43 -7.96 14.44
C GLU A 91 -3.75 -8.41 15.08
N LEU A 92 -4.88 -8.02 14.48
CA LEU A 92 -6.21 -8.41 14.94
C LEU A 92 -6.48 -9.90 14.73
N VAL A 93 -6.18 -10.43 13.54
CA VAL A 93 -6.49 -11.83 13.20
C VAL A 93 -5.56 -12.82 13.89
N ALA A 94 -4.35 -12.42 14.30
CA ALA A 94 -3.42 -13.29 15.02
C ALA A 94 -3.92 -13.71 16.41
N ARG A 95 -4.92 -13.00 16.96
CA ARG A 95 -5.46 -13.22 18.31
C ARG A 95 -6.99 -13.31 18.29
N PRO A 96 -7.57 -14.37 17.71
CA PRO A 96 -9.02 -14.50 17.57
C PRO A 96 -9.76 -14.48 18.91
N GLU A 97 -9.11 -14.79 20.02
CA GLU A 97 -9.67 -14.72 21.38
C GLU A 97 -9.83 -13.29 21.96
N LEU A 98 -9.24 -12.30 21.29
CA LEU A 98 -9.34 -10.87 21.60
C LEU A 98 -9.97 -10.07 20.45
N LEU A 99 -10.57 -10.75 19.48
CA LEU A 99 -11.05 -10.13 18.26
C LEU A 99 -12.14 -9.10 18.54
N ASP A 100 -11.90 -7.86 18.12
CA ASP A 100 -12.91 -6.81 18.01
C ASP A 100 -13.44 -6.79 16.57
N ALA A 101 -14.71 -7.18 16.41
CA ALA A 101 -15.35 -7.31 15.10
C ALA A 101 -15.48 -5.97 14.36
N ASP A 102 -15.63 -4.86 15.09
CA ASP A 102 -15.76 -3.53 14.49
C ASP A 102 -14.39 -3.02 14.03
N ALA A 103 -13.37 -3.19 14.88
CA ALA A 103 -11.99 -2.88 14.52
C ALA A 103 -11.52 -3.66 13.29
N LEU A 104 -11.81 -4.96 13.23
CA LEU A 104 -11.44 -5.81 12.10
C LEU A 104 -12.17 -5.44 10.82
N SER A 105 -13.44 -5.04 10.92
CA SER A 105 -14.22 -4.56 9.77
C SER A 105 -13.73 -3.20 9.27
N ALA A 106 -13.24 -2.34 10.17
CA ALA A 106 -12.58 -1.10 9.79
C ALA A 106 -11.24 -1.36 9.08
N ALA A 107 -10.38 -2.21 9.64
CA ALA A 107 -9.09 -2.57 9.07
C ALA A 107 -9.24 -3.24 7.69
N SER A 108 -10.21 -4.15 7.52
CA SER A 108 -10.47 -4.82 6.23
C SER A 108 -10.94 -3.84 5.14
N ARG A 109 -11.73 -2.82 5.53
CA ARG A 109 -12.09 -1.73 4.61
C ARG A 109 -10.89 -0.86 4.25
N ALA A 110 -9.99 -0.60 5.21
CA ALA A 110 -8.75 0.14 4.96
C ALA A 110 -7.85 -0.60 3.96
N VAL A 111 -7.72 -1.93 4.07
CA VAL A 111 -6.99 -2.77 3.09
C VAL A 111 -7.60 -2.62 1.70
N THR A 112 -8.93 -2.66 1.59
CA THR A 112 -9.63 -2.53 0.31
C THR A 112 -9.44 -1.15 -0.31
N ALA A 113 -9.52 -0.09 0.50
CA ALA A 113 -9.28 1.28 0.04
C ALA A 113 -7.83 1.48 -0.41
N ALA A 114 -6.86 1.00 0.37
CA ALA A 114 -5.45 1.11 0.01
C ALA A 114 -5.09 0.29 -1.23
N PHE A 115 -5.68 -0.91 -1.39
CA PHE A 115 -5.53 -1.71 -2.60
C PHE A 115 -5.99 -0.96 -3.86
N ALA A 116 -7.12 -0.26 -3.79
CA ALA A 116 -7.62 0.51 -4.94
C ALA A 116 -6.62 1.59 -5.40
N VAL A 117 -5.91 2.22 -4.47
CA VAL A 117 -4.84 3.19 -4.81
C VAL A 117 -3.65 2.47 -5.46
N VAL A 118 -3.25 1.31 -4.93
CA VAL A 118 -2.18 0.49 -5.55
C VAL A 118 -2.57 0.02 -6.95
N GLU A 119 -3.84 -0.31 -7.19
CA GLU A 119 -4.33 -0.70 -8.51
C GLU A 119 -4.26 0.44 -9.52
N LEU A 120 -4.53 1.68 -9.10
CA LEU A 120 -4.47 2.86 -9.95
C LEU A 120 -3.03 3.30 -10.26
N GLU A 121 -2.13 3.22 -9.27
CA GLU A 121 -0.80 3.81 -9.36
C GLU A 121 0.32 2.77 -9.62
N GLY A 122 0.03 1.50 -9.36
CA GLY A 122 0.99 0.41 -9.41
C GLY A 122 1.18 -0.18 -10.81
N PRO A 123 2.39 -0.68 -11.13
CA PRO A 123 2.59 -1.50 -12.31
C PRO A 123 1.84 -2.83 -12.16
N ALA A 124 1.41 -3.40 -13.29
CA ALA A 124 0.56 -4.61 -13.33
C ALA A 124 1.12 -5.79 -12.50
N SER A 125 2.45 -5.98 -12.49
CA SER A 125 3.11 -7.03 -11.70
C SER A 125 2.89 -6.85 -10.20
N LEU A 126 3.03 -5.61 -9.70
CA LEU A 126 2.86 -5.30 -8.29
C LEU A 126 1.37 -5.28 -7.90
N THR A 127 0.49 -4.83 -8.78
CA THR A 127 -0.97 -4.89 -8.59
C THR A 127 -1.46 -6.33 -8.43
N ALA A 128 -0.93 -7.28 -9.20
CA ALA A 128 -1.27 -8.70 -9.05
C ALA A 128 -0.84 -9.28 -7.69
N LEU A 129 0.34 -8.87 -7.18
CA LEU A 129 0.80 -9.25 -5.85
C LEU A 129 -0.06 -8.60 -4.75
N ALA A 130 -0.41 -7.32 -4.90
CA ALA A 130 -1.31 -6.62 -3.97
C ALA A 130 -2.68 -7.29 -3.91
N GLN A 131 -3.24 -7.68 -5.06
CA GLN A 131 -4.51 -8.41 -5.12
C GLN A 131 -4.40 -9.77 -4.40
N THR A 132 -3.28 -10.46 -4.57
CA THR A 132 -3.03 -11.73 -3.88
C THR A 132 -2.97 -11.53 -2.37
N ALA A 133 -2.20 -10.54 -1.90
CA ALA A 133 -2.11 -10.19 -0.48
C ALA A 133 -3.47 -9.80 0.11
N GLN A 134 -4.24 -8.96 -0.59
CA GLN A 134 -5.61 -8.59 -0.20
C GLN A 134 -6.50 -9.82 -0.06
N ARG A 135 -6.54 -10.71 -1.06
CA ARG A 135 -7.37 -11.92 -1.00
C ARG A 135 -6.98 -12.82 0.17
N ARG A 136 -5.69 -13.04 0.39
CA ARG A 136 -5.21 -13.86 1.52
C ARG A 136 -5.52 -13.22 2.87
N CYS A 137 -5.41 -11.89 2.97
CA CYS A 137 -5.82 -11.12 4.14
C CYS A 137 -7.31 -11.33 4.47
N LEU A 138 -8.20 -11.24 3.46
CA LEU A 138 -9.64 -11.45 3.65
C LEU A 138 -9.99 -12.89 4.04
N VAL A 139 -9.26 -13.89 3.51
CA VAL A 139 -9.41 -15.28 3.95
C VAL A 139 -8.97 -15.43 5.41
N ALA A 140 -7.87 -14.80 5.83
CA ALA A 140 -7.43 -14.83 7.23
C ALA A 140 -8.43 -14.16 8.18
N ASP A 141 -9.02 -13.02 7.77
CA ASP A 141 -10.14 -12.35 8.46
C ASP A 141 -11.33 -13.30 8.65
N GLU A 142 -11.81 -13.91 7.56
CA GLU A 142 -12.94 -14.84 7.62
C GLU A 142 -12.67 -16.02 8.58
N GLN A 143 -11.48 -16.62 8.51
CA GLN A 143 -11.11 -17.71 9.40
C GLN A 143 -11.00 -17.26 10.86
N ALA A 144 -10.48 -16.05 11.12
CA ALA A 144 -10.43 -15.49 12.46
C ALA A 144 -11.83 -15.28 13.03
N ARG A 145 -12.78 -14.73 12.24
CA ARG A 145 -14.19 -14.55 12.65
C ARG A 145 -14.87 -15.87 12.98
N ARG A 146 -14.64 -16.92 12.18
CA ARG A 146 -15.17 -18.26 12.45
C ARG A 146 -14.63 -18.85 13.75
N LEU A 147 -13.36 -18.62 14.05
CA LEU A 147 -12.69 -19.15 15.24
C LEU A 147 -12.97 -18.33 16.51
N ALA A 148 -13.22 -17.03 16.39
CA ALA A 148 -13.28 -16.07 17.51
C ALA A 148 -14.29 -16.41 18.60
N PRO A 149 -15.56 -16.80 18.33
CA PRO A 149 -16.52 -17.12 19.38
C PRO A 149 -16.03 -18.28 20.25
N ARG A 150 -15.47 -19.32 19.63
CA ARG A 150 -14.93 -20.48 20.35
C ARG A 150 -13.66 -20.13 21.13
N ALA A 151 -12.72 -19.41 20.52
CA ALA A 151 -11.46 -19.01 21.15
C ALA A 151 -11.72 -18.13 22.38
N THR A 152 -12.62 -17.15 22.25
CA THR A 152 -13.06 -16.28 23.34
C THR A 152 -13.72 -17.07 24.47
N ALA A 153 -14.64 -17.97 24.13
CA ALA A 153 -15.32 -18.80 25.13
C ALA A 153 -14.33 -19.68 25.91
N MET A 154 -13.36 -20.29 25.22
CA MET A 154 -12.32 -21.10 25.86
C MET A 154 -11.42 -20.26 26.79
N ARG A 155 -11.06 -19.03 26.40
CA ARG A 155 -10.30 -18.09 27.24
C ARG A 155 -11.06 -17.67 28.50
N VAL A 156 -12.35 -17.36 28.36
CA VAL A 156 -13.22 -17.03 29.51
C VAL A 156 -13.32 -18.22 30.45
N LEU A 157 -13.54 -19.42 29.91
CA LEU A 157 -13.62 -20.65 30.69
C LEU A 157 -12.31 -20.98 31.41
N SER A 158 -11.16 -20.84 30.75
CA SER A 158 -9.84 -21.09 31.37
C SER A 158 -9.55 -20.10 32.49
N THR A 159 -9.92 -18.83 32.31
CA THR A 159 -9.75 -17.79 33.33
C THR A 159 -10.65 -18.07 34.54
N ALA A 160 -11.93 -18.41 34.32
CA ALA A 160 -12.88 -18.71 35.39
C ALA A 160 -12.53 -19.99 36.17
N THR A 161 -11.92 -20.98 35.51
CA THR A 161 -11.49 -22.23 36.15
C THR A 161 -10.17 -22.10 36.91
N GLY A 162 -9.25 -21.25 36.44
CA GLY A 162 -7.94 -21.03 37.07
C GLY A 162 -7.94 -20.14 38.32
N ALA A 163 -8.99 -19.34 38.54
CA ALA A 163 -9.05 -18.37 39.64
C ALA A 163 -9.43 -18.94 41.02
N ALA A 164 -9.64 -20.26 41.16
CA ALA A 164 -10.21 -20.86 42.38
C ALA A 164 -9.19 -21.55 43.28
N THR A 165 -9.24 -21.25 44.58
CA THR A 165 -8.64 -22.05 45.65
C THR A 165 -9.53 -23.26 46.00
N ASP A 166 -8.93 -24.36 46.46
CA ASP A 166 -9.56 -25.70 46.64
C ASP A 166 -10.83 -25.77 47.53
N GLN A 167 -11.20 -24.70 48.24
CA GLN A 167 -12.34 -24.66 49.18
C GLN A 167 -13.59 -23.93 48.67
N ALA A 168 -13.70 -23.69 47.36
CA ALA A 168 -14.86 -22.97 46.82
C ALA A 168 -16.16 -23.79 46.90
N ASP A 169 -17.22 -23.20 47.47
CA ASP A 169 -18.57 -23.75 47.54
C ASP A 169 -19.06 -24.25 46.17
N SER A 170 -19.90 -25.29 46.18
CA SER A 170 -20.46 -25.91 44.95
C SER A 170 -21.26 -24.94 44.08
N GLY A 171 -21.76 -23.85 44.65
CA GLY A 171 -22.46 -22.77 43.94
C GLY A 171 -21.57 -21.62 43.49
N SER A 172 -20.27 -21.64 43.79
CA SER A 172 -19.36 -20.58 43.38
C SER A 172 -19.22 -20.50 41.85
N PRO A 173 -19.02 -19.29 41.27
CA PRO A 173 -18.82 -19.13 39.83
C PRO A 173 -17.73 -20.04 39.25
N SER A 174 -16.64 -20.24 40.00
CA SER A 174 -15.55 -21.12 39.57
C SER A 174 -15.90 -22.61 39.68
N ALA A 175 -16.75 -23.02 40.62
CA ALA A 175 -17.28 -24.40 40.66
C ALA A 175 -18.21 -24.67 39.47
N LEU A 176 -19.07 -23.71 39.13
CA LEU A 176 -19.93 -23.78 37.94
C LEU A 176 -19.11 -23.79 36.65
N ALA A 177 -18.07 -22.96 36.52
CA ALA A 177 -17.15 -22.99 35.39
C ALA A 177 -16.43 -24.36 35.25
N ARG A 178 -15.99 -24.96 36.37
CA ARG A 178 -15.40 -26.32 36.36
C ARG A 178 -16.43 -27.39 35.98
N ALA A 179 -17.68 -27.26 36.41
CA ALA A 179 -18.76 -28.14 35.99
C ALA A 179 -19.02 -28.04 34.48
N ALA A 180 -19.09 -26.82 33.93
CA ALA A 180 -19.20 -26.57 32.49
C ALA A 180 -18.01 -27.16 31.71
N HIS A 181 -16.78 -26.97 32.19
CA HIS A 181 -15.58 -27.53 31.57
C HIS A 181 -15.61 -29.08 31.53
N ARG A 182 -16.03 -29.72 32.63
CA ARG A 182 -16.20 -31.19 32.69
C ARG A 182 -17.29 -31.67 31.74
N ALA A 183 -18.44 -30.98 31.69
CA ALA A 183 -19.54 -31.34 30.81
C ALA A 183 -19.16 -31.20 29.32
N LEU A 184 -18.42 -30.15 28.96
CA LEU A 184 -17.83 -30.02 27.62
C LEU A 184 -16.88 -31.17 27.31
N THR A 185 -16.00 -31.54 28.23
CA THR A 185 -15.07 -32.66 28.03
C THR A 185 -15.82 -33.97 27.78
N GLN A 186 -16.88 -34.25 28.55
CA GLN A 186 -17.74 -35.41 28.35
C GLN A 186 -18.49 -35.37 27.02
N LEU A 187 -18.95 -34.20 26.57
CA LEU A 187 -19.55 -34.02 25.25
C LEU A 187 -18.55 -34.35 24.13
N ARG A 188 -17.30 -33.91 24.25
CA ARG A 188 -16.25 -34.23 23.25
C ARG A 188 -15.98 -35.73 23.17
N GLU A 189 -15.95 -36.41 24.32
CA GLU A 189 -15.79 -37.86 24.36
C GLU A 189 -17.00 -38.60 23.75
N ALA A 190 -18.22 -38.15 24.06
CA ALA A 190 -19.44 -38.70 23.49
C ALA A 190 -19.49 -38.51 21.95
N ALA A 191 -19.06 -37.35 21.45
CA ALA A 191 -18.93 -37.08 20.02
C ALA A 191 -17.96 -38.06 19.35
N PHE A 192 -16.76 -38.23 19.92
CA PHE A 192 -15.78 -39.19 19.40
C PHE A 192 -16.31 -40.63 19.37
N ARG A 193 -17.00 -41.07 20.42
CA ARG A 193 -17.61 -42.42 20.46
C ARG A 193 -18.73 -42.56 19.43
N HIS A 194 -19.52 -41.53 19.21
CA HIS A 194 -20.56 -41.51 18.18
C HIS A 194 -19.94 -41.58 16.77
N ASP A 195 -18.93 -40.77 16.48
CA ASP A 195 -18.26 -40.73 15.17
C ASP A 195 -17.55 -42.03 14.82
N THR A 196 -17.05 -42.75 15.85
CA THR A 196 -16.44 -44.09 15.69
C THR A 196 -17.45 -45.24 15.73
N GLY A 197 -18.75 -44.95 15.80
CA GLY A 197 -19.82 -45.96 15.85
C GLY A 197 -19.88 -46.77 17.16
N ARG A 198 -19.24 -46.29 18.22
CA ARG A 198 -19.17 -46.94 19.54
C ARG A 198 -20.24 -46.47 20.53
N ALA A 199 -20.97 -45.41 20.20
CA ALA A 199 -22.09 -44.91 20.99
C ALA A 199 -23.27 -44.59 20.08
N ASP A 200 -24.47 -44.70 20.64
CA ASP A 200 -25.69 -44.33 19.94
C ASP A 200 -25.89 -42.80 19.95
N ARG A 201 -26.77 -42.34 19.07
CA ARG A 201 -27.13 -40.93 18.97
C ARG A 201 -27.73 -40.38 20.27
N SER A 202 -28.44 -41.23 21.04
CA SER A 202 -29.08 -40.82 22.29
C SER A 202 -28.07 -40.46 23.39
N ALA A 203 -26.95 -41.19 23.49
CA ALA A 203 -25.87 -40.88 24.42
C ALA A 203 -25.19 -39.55 24.07
N TYR A 204 -24.98 -39.28 22.78
CA TYR A 204 -24.45 -38.00 22.30
C TYR A 204 -25.40 -36.83 22.62
N GLU A 205 -26.68 -36.95 22.28
CA GLU A 205 -27.68 -35.91 22.56
C GLU A 205 -27.85 -35.65 24.07
N SER A 206 -27.78 -36.71 24.89
CA SER A 206 -27.80 -36.58 26.36
C SER A 206 -26.59 -35.84 26.90
N ALA A 207 -25.39 -36.11 26.38
CA ALA A 207 -24.17 -35.38 26.75
C ALA A 207 -24.24 -33.91 26.31
N ARG A 208 -24.80 -33.65 25.12
CA ARG A 208 -24.99 -32.30 24.59
C ARG A 208 -25.96 -31.50 25.45
N HIS A 209 -27.06 -32.11 25.89
CA HIS A 209 -28.03 -31.47 26.78
C HIS A 209 -27.40 -31.11 28.13
N ARG A 210 -26.68 -32.04 28.78
CA ARG A 210 -25.95 -31.75 30.04
C ARG A 210 -24.91 -30.65 29.89
N ALA A 211 -24.20 -30.61 28.77
CA ALA A 211 -23.25 -29.53 28.49
C ALA A 211 -23.98 -28.18 28.32
N ALA A 212 -25.12 -28.15 27.64
CA ALA A 212 -25.93 -26.94 27.51
C ALA A 212 -26.41 -26.43 28.88
N GLU A 213 -26.98 -27.30 29.72
CA GLU A 213 -27.43 -26.95 31.08
C GLU A 213 -26.27 -26.41 31.94
N ALA A 214 -25.09 -27.02 31.85
CA ALA A 214 -23.92 -26.57 32.61
C ALA A 214 -23.40 -25.20 32.12
N LEU A 215 -23.45 -24.95 30.81
CA LEU A 215 -23.10 -23.63 30.24
C LEU A 215 -24.13 -22.56 30.64
N ASP A 216 -25.41 -22.92 30.70
CA ASP A 216 -26.48 -22.01 31.13
C ASP A 216 -26.32 -21.66 32.62
N ALA A 217 -26.04 -22.67 33.46
CA ALA A 217 -25.86 -22.49 34.90
C ALA A 217 -24.68 -21.56 35.24
N CYS A 218 -23.60 -21.55 34.44
CA CYS A 218 -22.46 -20.67 34.70
C CYS A 218 -22.69 -19.21 34.28
N ALA A 219 -23.67 -18.94 33.41
CA ALA A 219 -24.00 -17.60 32.91
C ALA A 219 -22.81 -16.78 32.35
N LEU A 220 -21.74 -17.44 31.89
CA LEU A 220 -20.52 -16.79 31.40
C LEU A 220 -20.54 -16.47 29.90
N PHE A 221 -21.41 -17.12 29.13
CA PHE A 221 -21.31 -17.17 27.67
C PHE A 221 -22.48 -16.52 26.96
N THR A 222 -22.18 -15.78 25.89
CA THR A 222 -23.18 -15.31 24.93
C THR A 222 -23.82 -16.49 24.19
N ALA A 223 -24.97 -16.27 23.55
CA ALA A 223 -25.64 -17.29 22.74
C ALA A 223 -24.73 -17.83 21.61
N GLU A 224 -23.97 -16.94 20.97
CA GLU A 224 -23.03 -17.29 19.90
C GLU A 224 -21.86 -18.15 20.42
N GLN A 225 -21.24 -17.76 21.54
CA GLN A 225 -20.18 -18.54 22.18
C GLN A 225 -20.66 -19.93 22.60
N ARG A 226 -21.87 -20.01 23.16
CA ARG A 226 -22.51 -21.28 23.52
C ARG A 226 -22.76 -22.15 22.31
N HIS A 227 -23.27 -21.56 21.22
CA HIS A 227 -23.46 -22.25 19.96
C HIS A 227 -22.13 -22.79 19.40
N ALA A 228 -21.06 -21.99 19.44
CA ALA A 228 -19.73 -22.40 18.95
C ALA A 228 -19.08 -23.50 19.80
N LEU A 229 -19.36 -23.56 21.10
CA LEU A 229 -18.90 -24.63 21.99
C LEU A 229 -19.67 -25.94 21.78
N LEU A 230 -20.99 -25.86 21.54
CA LEU A 230 -21.89 -27.01 21.43
C LEU A 230 -22.06 -27.54 19.99
N GLY A 231 -21.83 -26.70 18.98
CA GLY A 231 -22.13 -26.99 17.57
C GLY A 231 -21.15 -27.98 16.95
N ASP A 232 -19.86 -27.85 17.26
CA ASP A 232 -18.83 -28.78 16.81
C ASP A 232 -17.92 -29.22 17.98
N PRO A 233 -18.35 -30.24 18.74
CA PRO A 233 -17.59 -30.74 19.89
C PRO A 233 -16.43 -31.65 19.50
N SER A 234 -16.29 -32.04 18.23
CA SER A 234 -15.26 -33.00 17.82
C SER A 234 -13.84 -32.41 18.02
N TRP A 235 -12.88 -33.25 18.42
CA TRP A 235 -11.47 -32.86 18.47
C TRP A 235 -10.94 -32.51 17.08
N GLU A 236 -11.36 -33.28 16.08
CA GLU A 236 -10.92 -33.10 14.70
C GLU A 236 -11.36 -31.76 14.12
N ALA A 237 -12.61 -31.33 14.34
CA ALA A 237 -13.03 -30.03 13.83
C ALA A 237 -12.36 -28.86 14.54
N ALA A 238 -12.15 -28.96 15.85
CA ALA A 238 -11.43 -27.92 16.60
C ALA A 238 -9.98 -27.79 16.10
N LEU A 239 -9.30 -28.91 15.86
CA LEU A 239 -7.96 -28.94 15.27
C LEU A 239 -7.96 -28.43 13.84
N ARG A 240 -8.96 -28.82 13.04
CA ARG A 240 -9.13 -28.38 11.65
C ARG A 240 -9.30 -26.86 11.58
N MET A 241 -10.23 -26.26 12.33
CA MET A 241 -10.43 -24.80 12.36
C MET A 241 -9.15 -24.06 12.77
N GLY A 242 -8.44 -24.56 13.79
CA GLY A 242 -7.16 -23.98 14.19
C GLY A 242 -6.08 -24.09 13.11
N SER A 243 -6.01 -25.23 12.42
CA SER A 243 -5.06 -25.46 11.33
C SER A 243 -5.36 -24.63 10.07
N GLU A 244 -6.64 -24.47 9.73
CA GLU A 244 -7.11 -23.64 8.62
C GLU A 244 -6.79 -22.16 8.87
N HIS A 245 -7.03 -21.68 10.09
CA HIS A 245 -6.67 -20.33 10.48
C HIS A 245 -5.14 -20.11 10.46
N ALA A 246 -4.36 -21.05 11.01
CA ALA A 246 -2.91 -20.96 11.00
C ALA A 246 -2.33 -21.00 9.57
N GLU A 247 -2.91 -21.80 8.68
CA GLU A 247 -2.55 -21.83 7.26
C GLU A 247 -2.91 -20.53 6.55
N ALA A 248 -4.11 -19.98 6.80
CA ALA A 248 -4.51 -18.70 6.25
C ALA A 248 -3.56 -17.57 6.66
N LEU A 249 -3.11 -17.53 7.93
CA LEU A 249 -2.10 -16.58 8.40
C LEU A 249 -0.75 -16.76 7.70
N ARG A 250 -0.28 -18.01 7.52
CA ARG A 250 0.97 -18.28 6.78
C ARG A 250 0.90 -17.79 5.34
N GLN A 251 -0.20 -18.08 4.65
CA GLN A 251 -0.40 -17.65 3.26
C GLN A 251 -0.52 -16.13 3.14
N PHE A 252 -1.16 -15.49 4.12
CA PHE A 252 -1.23 -14.04 4.20
C PHE A 252 0.15 -13.43 4.39
N ASP A 253 0.93 -13.93 5.36
CA ASP A 253 2.29 -13.45 5.62
C ASP A 253 3.22 -13.61 4.42
N ALA A 254 3.14 -14.75 3.73
CA ALA A 254 3.90 -14.99 2.51
C ALA A 254 3.53 -13.98 1.41
N ALA A 255 2.23 -13.81 1.13
CA ALA A 255 1.76 -12.89 0.09
C ALA A 255 2.11 -11.42 0.41
N ARG A 256 2.04 -11.02 1.68
CA ARG A 256 2.50 -9.71 2.14
C ARG A 256 4.02 -9.55 1.94
N GLY A 257 4.80 -10.58 2.29
CA GLY A 257 6.24 -10.60 2.10
C GLY A 257 6.65 -10.42 0.64
N ASP A 258 5.99 -11.14 -0.27
CA ASP A 258 6.21 -11.04 -1.72
C ASP A 258 5.93 -9.63 -2.22
N PHE A 259 4.78 -9.04 -1.84
CA PHE A 259 4.46 -7.66 -2.19
C PHE A 259 5.53 -6.67 -1.71
N VAL A 260 5.95 -6.76 -0.44
CA VAL A 260 6.93 -5.83 0.14
C VAL A 260 8.30 -5.97 -0.53
N SER A 261 8.75 -7.19 -0.81
CA SER A 261 10.04 -7.42 -1.49
C SER A 261 10.04 -6.79 -2.88
N THR A 262 9.02 -7.08 -3.69
CA THR A 262 8.92 -6.51 -5.04
C THR A 262 8.70 -5.00 -5.03
N ALA A 263 7.93 -4.46 -4.08
CA ALA A 263 7.76 -3.01 -3.95
C ALA A 263 9.09 -2.30 -3.64
N ARG A 264 9.94 -2.89 -2.80
CA ARG A 264 11.27 -2.34 -2.48
C ARG A 264 12.19 -2.36 -3.69
N GLU A 265 12.30 -3.48 -4.37
CA GLU A 265 13.10 -3.60 -5.60
C GLU A 265 12.71 -2.55 -6.65
N LEU A 266 11.40 -2.30 -6.78
CA LEU A 266 10.87 -1.32 -7.72
C LEU A 266 11.18 0.13 -7.32
N LEU A 267 11.13 0.44 -6.02
CA LEU A 267 11.48 1.77 -5.52
C LEU A 267 12.99 2.01 -5.61
N ASP A 268 13.81 0.99 -5.33
CA ASP A 268 15.28 1.08 -5.36
C ASP A 268 15.80 1.28 -6.79
N THR A 269 15.30 0.49 -7.76
CA THR A 269 15.67 0.62 -9.19
C THR A 269 15.30 1.98 -9.80
N ALA A 270 14.23 2.60 -9.31
CA ALA A 270 13.84 3.96 -9.70
C ALA A 270 14.76 5.05 -9.15
N THR A 271 15.60 4.74 -8.16
CA THR A 271 16.60 5.66 -7.58
C THR A 271 17.90 5.64 -8.37
N ASP A 272 18.33 4.47 -8.85
CA ASP A 272 19.60 4.29 -9.58
C ASP A 272 19.55 4.81 -11.01
N THR A 273 18.38 4.78 -11.64
CA THR A 273 18.17 5.33 -13.00
C THR A 273 18.26 6.86 -13.07
N GLY A 274 18.17 7.56 -11.93
CA GLY A 274 18.33 9.02 -11.86
C GLY A 274 19.77 9.52 -11.64
N ARG A 275 20.75 8.62 -11.47
CA ARG A 275 22.16 8.97 -11.22
C ARG A 275 23.10 8.78 -12.41
N ARG A 276 22.61 8.28 -13.55
CA ARG A 276 23.38 8.08 -14.78
C ARG A 276 23.01 9.15 -15.80
#